data_AF-A0A6P2SDE7-F1
#
_entry.id   AF-A0A6P2SDE7-F1
#
_cell.length_a   1.000
_cell.length_b   1.000
_cell.length_c   1.000
_cell.angle_alpha   90.00
_cell.angle_beta   90.00
_cell.angle_gamma   90.00
#
_symmetry.space_group_name_H-M   'P 1'
#
loop_
_entity.id
_entity.type
_entity.pdbx_description
1 polymer ?
#
loop_
_entity_poly.entity_id
_entity_poly.type
_entity_poly.pdbx_seq_one_letter_code
_entity_poly.pdbx_strand_id
1 'polypeptide(L)'
;MANGGECAGGNNPSVTASYSSSFALARQGLFLGAASSETDPIAGFAVKVNAHDGVRGTAADASTSSGNRIRVGFGQRALLPVTAFTSVTTEVRDAGARVSSGATSVTEGLGKRTVFMTPGHLAMRKVDAKVTYTYVGQAVSPSGTPLADSVILNASVPPLDDDGGFVAEFDRKERELFVVDGPALMRCPLHVERQRDVIMMVGKVRCELAAQDALPESLRKEARVQRLLQQRYVMSTRARTTGLQ
;
A
#
# COMPACT_ATOMS: atom_id res chain seq x y z
N MET A 1 76.17 25.29 -27.02
CA MET A 1 75.50 24.27 -26.19
C MET A 1 74.51 24.98 -25.28
N ALA A 2 73.22 24.88 -25.58
CA ALA A 2 72.10 25.12 -24.67
C ALA A 2 70.87 24.50 -25.34
N ASN A 3 70.55 23.26 -24.96
CA ASN A 3 69.29 22.62 -25.37
C ASN A 3 68.19 23.16 -24.45
N GLY A 4 67.26 23.94 -25.00
CA GLY A 4 66.00 24.28 -24.34
C GLY A 4 65.13 23.03 -24.29
N GLY A 5 64.81 22.57 -23.08
CA GLY A 5 63.91 21.44 -22.88
C GLY A 5 62.46 21.83 -23.17
N GLU A 6 61.86 21.14 -24.14
CA GLU A 6 60.41 21.08 -24.30
C GLU A 6 59.78 20.27 -23.17
N CYS A 7 58.95 20.91 -22.34
CA CYS A 7 58.06 20.21 -21.43
C CYS A 7 56.87 19.64 -22.23
N ALA A 8 56.95 18.37 -22.60
CA ALA A 8 55.81 17.64 -23.15
C ALA A 8 54.79 17.35 -22.03
N GLY A 9 53.67 18.08 -22.03
CA GLY A 9 52.55 17.85 -21.10
C GLY A 9 51.81 16.55 -21.45
N GLY A 10 52.04 15.50 -20.67
CA GLY A 10 51.29 14.24 -20.77
C GLY A 10 49.97 14.30 -19.99
N ASN A 11 48.86 13.95 -20.65
CA ASN A 11 47.56 13.79 -19.98
C ASN A 11 47.51 12.44 -19.24
N ASN A 12 47.42 12.49 -17.92
CA ASN A 12 47.12 11.33 -17.08
C ASN A 12 45.59 11.22 -16.88
N PRO A 13 44.98 10.03 -17.03
CA PRO A 13 43.56 9.86 -16.73
C PRO A 13 43.33 9.97 -15.22
N SER A 14 42.52 10.94 -14.80
CA SER A 14 42.09 11.13 -13.41
C SER A 14 40.56 11.13 -13.32
N VAL A 15 40.03 10.57 -12.21
CA VAL A 15 38.60 10.61 -11.89
C VAL A 15 38.39 11.38 -10.60
N THR A 16 37.52 12.38 -10.64
CA THR A 16 37.10 13.16 -9.47
C THR A 16 35.60 12.97 -9.27
N ALA A 17 35.18 12.69 -8.04
CA ALA A 17 33.77 12.58 -7.65
C ALA A 17 33.51 13.39 -6.38
N SER A 18 32.35 14.02 -6.30
CA SER A 18 31.88 14.72 -5.10
C SER A 18 30.47 14.25 -4.75
N TYR A 19 30.17 14.18 -3.45
CA TYR A 19 28.86 13.85 -2.92
C TYR A 19 28.47 14.87 -1.87
N SER A 20 27.25 15.38 -1.98
CA SER A 20 26.67 16.33 -1.03
C SER A 20 25.25 15.90 -0.69
N SER A 21 24.84 16.16 0.55
CA SER A 21 23.54 15.79 1.09
C SER A 21 23.08 16.78 2.15
N SER A 22 21.77 16.88 2.37
CA SER A 22 21.18 17.69 3.43
C SER A 22 20.43 16.80 4.42
N PHE A 23 20.39 17.19 5.69
CA PHE A 23 19.59 16.50 6.70
C PHE A 23 18.82 17.47 7.57
N ALA A 24 17.71 17.00 8.13
CA ALA A 24 16.92 17.72 9.12
C ALA A 24 16.61 16.80 10.29
N LEU A 25 16.80 17.28 11.51
CA LEU A 25 16.45 16.58 12.73
C LEU A 25 15.30 17.32 13.42
N ALA A 26 14.19 16.62 13.64
CA ALA A 26 13.04 17.14 14.35
C ALA A 26 12.48 16.09 15.32
N ARG A 27 11.48 16.45 16.12
CA ARG A 27 10.81 15.51 17.05
C ARG A 27 10.24 14.28 16.35
N GLN A 28 9.92 14.39 15.07
CA GLN A 28 9.37 13.33 14.23
C GLN A 28 10.44 12.42 13.62
N GLY A 29 11.73 12.75 13.80
CA GLY A 29 12.89 11.95 13.42
C GLY A 29 13.90 12.69 12.56
N LEU A 30 14.89 11.94 12.08
CA LEU A 30 15.87 12.37 11.09
C LEU A 30 15.29 12.24 9.68
N PHE A 31 15.55 13.22 8.82
CA PHE A 31 15.21 13.23 7.40
C PHE A 31 16.49 13.51 6.60
N LEU A 32 16.67 12.79 5.49
CA LEU A 32 17.80 12.95 4.59
C LEU A 32 17.28 13.39 3.21
N GLY A 33 18.05 14.23 2.54
CA GLY A 33 17.69 14.81 1.26
C GLY A 33 18.91 15.00 0.36
N ALA A 34 18.64 15.26 -0.91
CA ALA A 34 19.67 15.70 -1.84
C ALA A 34 20.31 17.01 -1.35
N ALA A 35 21.52 17.28 -1.83
CA ALA A 35 22.22 18.51 -1.50
C ALA A 35 21.39 19.75 -1.86
N SER A 36 21.45 20.76 -1.00
CA SER A 36 21.11 22.13 -1.36
C SER A 36 22.27 22.76 -2.13
N SER A 37 21.99 23.32 -3.31
CA SER A 37 22.95 24.16 -4.04
C SER A 37 22.96 25.61 -3.56
N GLU A 38 22.08 25.97 -2.62
CA GLU A 38 21.86 27.35 -2.19
C GLU A 38 22.75 27.71 -0.99
N THR A 39 23.38 28.88 -1.08
CA THR A 39 24.14 29.55 -0.01
C THR A 39 23.25 30.28 1.00
N ASP A 40 21.94 30.33 0.76
CA ASP A 40 20.97 31.03 1.58
C ASP A 40 20.59 30.25 2.85
N PRO A 41 20.03 30.91 3.88
CA PRO A 41 19.55 30.23 5.06
C PRO A 41 18.54 29.13 4.68
N ILE A 42 18.79 27.91 5.14
CA ILE A 42 18.05 26.74 4.69
C ILE A 42 16.83 26.50 5.58
N ALA A 43 15.70 26.25 4.94
CA ALA A 43 14.53 25.62 5.53
C ALA A 43 14.28 24.26 4.86
N GLY A 44 13.37 23.46 5.41
CA GLY A 44 13.12 22.10 4.94
C GLY A 44 11.66 21.83 4.62
N PHE A 45 11.42 21.10 3.53
CA PHE A 45 10.15 20.41 3.30
C PHE A 45 10.37 18.90 3.39
N ALA A 46 9.83 18.28 4.44
CA ALA A 46 9.89 16.84 4.65
C ALA A 46 8.62 16.15 4.16
N VAL A 47 8.78 14.98 3.55
CA VAL A 47 7.67 14.08 3.21
C VAL A 47 7.91 12.74 3.87
N LYS A 48 6.89 12.23 4.57
CA LYS A 48 6.90 10.91 5.20
C LYS A 48 5.73 10.10 4.68
N VAL A 49 6.03 8.94 4.10
CA VAL A 49 5.03 7.96 3.68
C VAL A 49 4.99 6.86 4.74
N ASN A 50 3.80 6.51 5.22
CA ASN A 50 3.67 5.40 6.16
C ASN A 50 4.05 4.06 5.49
N ALA A 51 4.58 3.14 6.29
CA ALA A 51 4.80 1.78 5.82
C ALA A 51 3.46 1.05 5.66
N HIS A 52 3.40 0.16 4.69
CA HIS A 52 2.29 -0.77 4.53
C HIS A 52 2.84 -2.18 4.40
N ASP A 53 2.24 -3.13 5.11
CA ASP A 53 2.80 -4.48 5.22
C ASP A 53 2.83 -5.19 3.87
N GLY A 54 3.99 -5.77 3.55
CA GLY A 54 4.18 -6.53 2.31
C GLY A 54 4.22 -5.68 1.04
N VAL A 55 4.34 -4.35 1.17
CA VAL A 55 4.36 -3.39 0.06
C VAL A 55 5.73 -2.70 -0.01
N ARG A 56 6.29 -2.64 -1.21
CA ARG A 56 7.53 -1.92 -1.52
C ARG A 56 7.33 -1.16 -2.82
N GLY A 57 8.12 -0.10 -3.01
CA GLY A 57 8.06 0.76 -4.20
C GLY A 57 7.78 2.21 -3.85
N THR A 58 7.72 3.06 -4.87
CA THR A 58 7.37 4.49 -4.73
C THR A 58 5.90 4.64 -4.39
N ALA A 59 5.55 5.56 -3.50
CA ALA A 59 4.16 5.88 -3.17
C ALA A 59 3.79 7.31 -3.55
N ALA A 60 4.74 8.26 -3.45
CA ALA A 60 4.47 9.66 -3.69
C ALA A 60 5.61 10.36 -4.41
N ASP A 61 5.25 11.31 -5.27
CA ASP A 61 6.16 12.25 -5.91
C ASP A 61 5.95 13.62 -5.25
N ALA A 62 6.98 14.09 -4.55
CA ALA A 62 6.98 15.38 -3.86
C ALA A 62 7.82 16.38 -4.64
N SER A 63 7.36 17.63 -4.73
CA SER A 63 8.07 18.69 -5.43
C SER A 63 7.85 20.06 -4.80
N THR A 64 8.74 21.00 -5.12
CA THR A 64 8.67 22.41 -4.72
C THR A 64 8.54 23.31 -5.93
N SER A 65 8.10 24.56 -5.73
CA SER A 65 8.03 25.59 -6.78
C SER A 65 9.38 25.93 -7.39
N SER A 66 10.48 25.67 -6.68
CA SER A 66 11.85 25.80 -7.19
C SER A 66 12.26 24.69 -8.17
N GLY A 67 11.40 23.69 -8.41
CA GLY A 67 11.64 22.60 -9.36
C GLY A 67 12.31 21.37 -8.76
N ASN A 68 12.74 21.42 -7.49
CA ASN A 68 13.25 20.26 -6.77
C ASN A 68 12.14 19.22 -6.63
N ARG A 69 12.47 17.95 -6.91
CA ARG A 69 11.51 16.84 -6.84
C ARG A 69 12.17 15.61 -6.22
N ILE A 70 11.39 14.82 -5.52
CA ILE A 70 11.83 13.55 -4.94
C ILE A 70 10.70 12.53 -4.96
N ARG A 71 11.06 11.28 -5.24
CA ARG A 71 10.17 10.13 -5.14
C ARG A 71 10.34 9.51 -3.76
N VAL A 72 9.24 9.23 -3.08
CA VAL A 72 9.24 8.68 -1.71
C VAL A 72 8.49 7.36 -1.71
N GLY A 73 9.15 6.29 -1.29
CA GLY A 73 8.54 4.96 -1.17
C GLY A 73 7.79 4.71 0.13
N PHE A 74 7.07 3.60 0.19
CA PHE A 74 6.38 3.13 1.40
C PHE A 74 7.35 2.99 2.57
N GLY A 75 6.98 3.53 3.73
CA GLY A 75 7.81 3.55 4.93
C GLY A 75 9.05 4.46 4.85
N GLN A 76 9.26 5.13 3.72
CA GLN A 76 10.38 6.04 3.53
C GLN A 76 10.00 7.47 3.92
N ARG A 77 11.05 8.25 4.10
CA ARG A 77 10.99 9.67 4.40
C ARG A 77 12.04 10.38 3.56
N ALA A 78 11.74 11.59 3.14
CA ALA A 78 12.63 12.38 2.31
C ALA A 78 12.59 13.86 2.72
N LEU A 79 13.68 14.56 2.46
CA LEU A 79 13.82 16.00 2.67
C LEU A 79 14.09 16.69 1.33
N LEU A 80 13.33 17.74 1.06
CA LEU A 80 13.62 18.72 0.02
C LEU A 80 14.10 20.01 0.70
N PRO A 81 15.37 20.40 0.51
CA PRO A 81 15.83 21.72 0.93
C PRO A 81 15.07 22.81 0.19
N VAL A 82 14.71 23.86 0.92
CA VAL A 82 14.04 25.04 0.35
C VAL A 82 14.66 26.31 0.94
N THR A 83 14.59 27.39 0.17
CA THR A 83 15.05 28.71 0.61
C THR A 83 14.19 29.19 1.79
N ALA A 84 14.82 29.76 2.81
CA ALA A 84 14.10 30.44 3.89
C ALA A 84 13.72 31.89 3.50
N PHE A 85 12.94 32.51 4.38
CA PHE A 85 12.35 33.86 4.24
C PHE A 85 11.51 34.06 2.97
N THR A 86 10.98 32.99 2.41
CA THR A 86 10.14 33.04 1.21
C THR A 86 8.94 32.11 1.33
N SER A 87 7.91 32.40 0.54
CA SER A 87 6.75 31.53 0.35
C SER A 87 7.12 30.42 -0.64
N VAL A 88 7.13 29.18 -0.16
CA VAL A 88 7.41 28.01 -0.99
C VAL A 88 6.12 27.25 -1.22
N THR A 89 5.78 27.01 -2.49
CA THR A 89 4.69 26.10 -2.84
C THR A 89 5.26 24.70 -2.96
N THR A 90 4.67 23.77 -2.22
CA THR A 90 4.99 22.35 -2.22
C THR A 90 3.83 21.59 -2.83
N GLU A 91 4.13 20.55 -3.60
CA GLU A 91 3.13 19.68 -4.21
C GLU A 91 3.49 18.23 -3.97
N VAL A 92 2.53 17.45 -3.46
CA VAL A 92 2.65 16.00 -3.35
C VAL A 92 1.62 15.37 -4.27
N ARG A 93 2.09 14.50 -5.16
CA ARG A 93 1.26 13.73 -6.10
C ARG A 93 1.39 12.25 -5.79
N ASP A 94 0.34 11.51 -6.14
CA ASP A 94 0.42 10.07 -6.20
C ASP A 94 1.43 9.68 -7.29
N ALA A 95 2.37 8.80 -6.96
CA ALA A 95 3.35 8.30 -7.92
C ALA A 95 2.76 7.25 -8.89
N GLY A 96 1.48 6.87 -8.69
CA GLY A 96 0.75 5.96 -9.58
C GLY A 96 1.30 4.53 -9.56
N ALA A 97 1.83 4.09 -8.41
CA ALA A 97 2.51 2.81 -8.35
C ALA A 97 1.55 1.64 -8.59
N ARG A 98 1.84 0.86 -9.63
CA ARG A 98 1.48 -0.55 -9.65
C ARG A 98 2.50 -1.26 -8.77
N VAL A 99 2.14 -1.57 -7.54
CA VAL A 99 2.97 -2.48 -6.74
C VAL A 99 2.81 -3.87 -7.35
N SER A 100 3.87 -4.68 -7.33
CA SER A 100 3.92 -6.02 -7.92
C SER A 100 2.88 -7.00 -7.37
N SER A 101 1.96 -6.59 -6.50
CA SER A 101 0.95 -7.46 -5.90
C SER A 101 -0.38 -6.77 -5.59
N GLY A 102 -0.63 -5.52 -5.98
CA GLY A 102 -1.89 -4.82 -5.64
C GLY A 102 -1.96 -3.40 -6.20
N ALA A 103 -3.18 -2.85 -6.20
CA ALA A 103 -3.42 -1.46 -6.59
C ALA A 103 -3.11 -0.55 -5.41
N THR A 104 -2.43 0.57 -5.65
CA THR A 104 -2.21 1.60 -4.62
C THR A 104 -2.86 2.89 -5.05
N SER A 105 -3.53 3.57 -4.12
CA SER A 105 -3.94 4.95 -4.28
C SER A 105 -3.59 5.74 -3.02
N VAL A 106 -3.04 6.94 -3.21
CA VAL A 106 -2.78 7.84 -2.08
C VAL A 106 -4.07 8.59 -1.74
N THR A 107 -4.61 8.32 -0.55
CA THR A 107 -5.91 8.87 -0.15
C THR A 107 -5.78 10.16 0.64
N GLU A 108 -4.65 10.38 1.33
CA GLU A 108 -4.44 11.57 2.15
C GLU A 108 -3.01 12.14 2.04
N GLY A 109 -2.90 13.46 2.16
CA GLY A 109 -1.61 14.16 2.12
C GLY A 109 -1.15 14.63 0.74
N LEU A 110 -1.99 14.45 -0.29
CA LEU A 110 -1.76 14.99 -1.63
C LEU A 110 -2.09 16.47 -1.75
N GLY A 111 -1.69 17.05 -2.88
CA GLY A 111 -2.07 18.39 -3.31
C GLY A 111 -0.99 19.44 -3.08
N LYS A 112 -1.35 20.68 -3.41
CA LYS A 112 -0.49 21.84 -3.30
C LYS A 112 -0.67 22.53 -1.95
N ARG A 113 0.41 23.05 -1.39
CA ARG A 113 0.36 23.95 -0.22
C ARG A 113 1.48 24.96 -0.31
N THR A 114 1.13 26.23 -0.15
CA THR A 114 2.08 27.32 -0.01
C THR A 114 2.31 27.60 1.48
N VAL A 115 3.56 27.66 1.88
CA VAL A 115 3.97 27.96 3.27
C VAL A 115 5.10 28.98 3.24
N PHE A 116 5.01 30.00 4.07
CA PHE A 116 6.14 30.90 4.31
C PHE A 116 7.16 30.20 5.21
N MET A 117 8.38 30.06 4.71
CA MET A 117 9.44 29.30 5.37
C MET A 117 10.41 30.25 6.07
N THR A 118 10.74 30.01 7.33
CA THR A 118 11.80 30.73 8.06
C THR A 118 13.02 29.82 8.25
N PRO A 119 14.21 30.37 8.55
CA PRO A 119 15.40 29.53 8.75
C PRO A 119 15.17 28.49 9.84
N GLY A 120 15.59 27.25 9.58
CA GLY A 120 15.38 26.11 10.49
C GLY A 120 13.94 25.59 10.55
N HIS A 121 12.99 26.21 9.85
CA HIS A 121 11.62 25.72 9.79
C HIS A 121 11.54 24.44 8.93
N LEU A 122 10.88 23.41 9.45
CA LEU A 122 10.62 22.17 8.76
C LEU A 122 9.11 21.99 8.54
N ALA A 123 8.66 22.22 7.31
CA ALA A 123 7.29 21.89 6.91
C ALA A 123 7.23 20.39 6.59
N MET A 124 6.33 19.64 7.23
CA MET A 124 6.21 18.20 7.01
C MET A 124 4.87 17.84 6.36
N ARG A 125 4.90 16.98 5.34
CA ARG A 125 3.74 16.29 4.81
C ARG A 125 3.77 14.81 5.21
N LYS A 126 2.72 14.37 5.89
CA LYS A 126 2.44 12.95 6.06
C LYS A 126 1.56 12.49 4.90
N VAL A 127 1.92 11.35 4.33
CA VAL A 127 1.21 10.71 3.22
C VAL A 127 0.74 9.34 3.68
N ASP A 128 -0.57 9.14 3.59
CA ASP A 128 -1.23 7.89 3.90
C ASP A 128 -1.76 7.28 2.59
N ALA A 129 -1.21 6.11 2.24
CA ALA A 129 -1.50 5.41 1.01
C ALA A 129 -2.31 4.15 1.31
N LYS A 130 -3.42 3.97 0.59
CA LYS A 130 -4.25 2.79 0.68
C LYS A 130 -3.82 1.80 -0.39
N VAL A 131 -3.60 0.56 0.01
CA VAL A 131 -3.31 -0.55 -0.91
C VAL A 131 -4.52 -1.47 -0.91
N THR A 132 -5.03 -1.76 -2.10
CA THR A 132 -6.15 -2.66 -2.31
C THR A 132 -5.69 -3.88 -3.10
N TYR A 133 -6.06 -5.06 -2.60
CA TYR A 133 -5.79 -6.36 -3.18
C TYR A 133 -7.11 -6.96 -3.67
N THR A 134 -7.26 -7.13 -4.98
CA THR A 134 -8.46 -7.70 -5.59
C THR A 134 -8.20 -9.16 -5.94
N TYR A 135 -8.95 -10.08 -5.33
CA TYR A 135 -8.91 -11.51 -5.62
C TYR A 135 -10.10 -11.90 -6.48
N VAL A 136 -9.84 -12.72 -7.50
CA VAL A 136 -10.88 -13.24 -8.40
C VAL A 136 -10.73 -14.74 -8.52
N GLY A 137 -11.82 -15.47 -8.28
CA GLY A 137 -11.82 -16.92 -8.33
C GLY A 137 -13.21 -17.52 -8.16
N GLN A 138 -13.24 -18.83 -7.96
CA GLN A 138 -14.45 -19.63 -7.77
C GLN A 138 -14.27 -20.46 -6.50
N ALA A 139 -15.18 -20.37 -5.54
CA ALA A 139 -15.15 -21.16 -4.32
C ALA A 139 -16.03 -22.41 -4.48
N VAL A 140 -15.45 -23.57 -4.16
CA VAL A 140 -16.14 -24.86 -4.21
C VAL A 140 -16.03 -25.58 -2.87
N SER A 141 -17.04 -26.36 -2.54
CA SER A 141 -17.09 -27.20 -1.34
C SER A 141 -16.01 -28.29 -1.37
N PRO A 142 -15.81 -29.04 -0.26
CA PRO A 142 -14.94 -30.21 -0.24
C PRO A 142 -15.31 -31.27 -1.27
N SER A 143 -16.57 -31.36 -1.70
CA SER A 143 -17.03 -32.28 -2.76
C SER A 143 -16.83 -31.72 -4.17
N GLY A 144 -16.38 -30.48 -4.32
CA GLY A 144 -16.22 -29.80 -5.61
C GLY A 144 -17.47 -29.11 -6.13
N THR A 145 -18.52 -29.01 -5.30
CA THR A 145 -19.77 -28.32 -5.64
C THR A 145 -19.59 -26.81 -5.48
N PRO A 146 -20.05 -25.97 -6.43
CA PRO A 146 -20.07 -24.51 -6.26
C PRO A 146 -20.72 -24.05 -4.95
N LEU A 147 -20.11 -23.06 -4.28
CA LEU A 147 -20.69 -22.42 -3.10
C LEU A 147 -21.60 -21.24 -3.52
N ALA A 148 -22.69 -21.56 -4.23
CA ALA A 148 -23.66 -20.58 -4.71
C ALA A 148 -24.33 -19.83 -3.54
N ASP A 149 -24.67 -18.54 -3.74
CA ASP A 149 -25.35 -17.67 -2.76
C ASP A 149 -24.68 -17.58 -1.37
N SER A 150 -23.42 -18.01 -1.30
CA SER A 150 -22.64 -18.03 -0.07
C SER A 150 -22.01 -16.66 0.19
N VAL A 151 -21.77 -16.32 1.46
CA VAL A 151 -21.35 -14.95 1.83
C VAL A 151 -19.93 -14.95 2.39
N ILE A 152 -19.08 -14.06 1.88
CA ILE A 152 -17.72 -13.85 2.38
C ILE A 152 -17.75 -13.01 3.67
N LEU A 153 -17.10 -13.51 4.72
CA LEU A 153 -17.06 -12.89 6.06
C LEU A 153 -15.91 -11.91 6.23
N ASN A 154 -14.78 -12.09 5.55
CA ASN A 154 -13.65 -11.19 5.65
C ASN A 154 -13.66 -10.05 4.64
N ALA A 155 -14.63 -10.03 3.71
CA ALA A 155 -14.84 -8.93 2.76
C ALA A 155 -16.30 -8.47 2.77
N SER A 156 -16.51 -7.16 2.59
CA SER A 156 -17.85 -6.58 2.42
C SER A 156 -18.21 -6.56 0.94
N VAL A 157 -18.60 -7.71 0.42
CA VAL A 157 -18.94 -7.92 -0.99
C VAL A 157 -20.29 -8.63 -1.12
N PRO A 158 -20.93 -8.59 -2.31
CA PRO A 158 -22.11 -9.41 -2.58
C PRO A 158 -21.87 -10.90 -2.34
N PRO A 159 -22.94 -11.70 -2.20
CA PRO A 159 -22.83 -13.15 -2.21
C PRO A 159 -22.13 -13.66 -3.47
N LEU A 160 -21.58 -14.88 -3.37
CA LEU A 160 -21.04 -15.62 -4.50
C LEU A 160 -22.13 -15.85 -5.55
N ASP A 161 -21.74 -15.85 -6.83
CA ASP A 161 -22.66 -16.15 -7.93
C ASP A 161 -23.06 -17.65 -7.96
N ASP A 162 -23.93 -18.02 -8.91
CA ASP A 162 -24.44 -19.39 -9.06
C ASP A 162 -23.34 -20.45 -9.30
N ASP A 163 -22.22 -20.03 -9.88
CA ASP A 163 -21.05 -20.87 -10.10
C ASP A 163 -20.08 -20.81 -8.90
N GLY A 164 -20.38 -20.07 -7.84
CA GLY A 164 -19.47 -19.86 -6.70
C GLY A 164 -18.35 -18.86 -7.01
N GLY A 165 -18.46 -18.10 -8.09
CA GLY A 165 -17.56 -17.04 -8.48
C GLY A 165 -17.59 -15.87 -7.50
N PHE A 166 -16.43 -15.25 -7.29
CA PHE A 166 -16.29 -14.10 -6.41
C PHE A 166 -15.25 -13.10 -6.92
N VAL A 167 -15.46 -11.84 -6.53
CA VAL A 167 -14.49 -10.77 -6.58
C VAL A 167 -14.42 -10.17 -5.18
N ALA A 168 -13.26 -10.24 -4.54
CA ALA A 168 -13.07 -9.79 -3.15
C ALA A 168 -11.91 -8.81 -3.04
N GLU A 169 -12.16 -7.66 -2.41
CA GLU A 169 -11.16 -6.62 -2.18
C GLU A 169 -10.75 -6.55 -0.71
N PHE A 170 -9.45 -6.49 -0.47
CA PHE A 170 -8.85 -6.39 0.87
C PHE A 170 -7.81 -5.28 0.94
N ASP A 171 -7.63 -4.68 2.11
CA ASP A 171 -6.59 -3.68 2.38
C ASP A 171 -5.21 -4.29 2.70
N ARG A 172 -5.16 -5.62 2.81
CA ARG A 172 -3.96 -6.44 3.04
C ARG A 172 -4.03 -7.72 2.23
N LYS A 173 -2.88 -8.38 2.07
CA LYS A 173 -2.85 -9.72 1.48
C LYS A 173 -3.55 -10.69 2.41
N GLU A 174 -4.56 -11.38 1.88
CA GLU A 174 -5.21 -12.47 2.59
C GLU A 174 -4.78 -13.83 2.07
N ARG A 175 -4.65 -14.77 3.01
CA ARG A 175 -4.29 -16.15 2.73
C ARG A 175 -5.49 -17.07 2.69
N GLU A 176 -6.61 -16.63 3.26
CA GLU A 176 -7.81 -17.44 3.44
C GLU A 176 -9.04 -16.54 3.30
N LEU A 177 -10.11 -17.08 2.71
CA LEU A 177 -11.46 -16.54 2.81
C LEU A 177 -12.26 -17.38 3.79
N PHE A 178 -13.09 -16.70 4.57
CA PHE A 178 -14.11 -17.35 5.37
C PHE A 178 -15.45 -17.12 4.70
N VAL A 179 -16.12 -18.21 4.34
CA VAL A 179 -17.37 -18.20 3.59
C VAL A 179 -18.44 -18.91 4.41
N VAL A 180 -19.65 -18.34 4.47
CA VAL A 180 -20.80 -19.01 5.08
C VAL A 180 -21.70 -19.53 3.97
N ASP A 181 -21.87 -20.85 3.96
CA ASP A 181 -22.77 -21.60 3.08
C ASP A 181 -23.87 -22.24 3.94
N GLY A 182 -25.08 -21.69 3.90
CA GLY A 182 -26.14 -22.10 4.82
C GLY A 182 -25.69 -22.04 6.29
N PRO A 183 -25.73 -23.14 7.07
CA PRO A 183 -25.19 -23.20 8.43
C PRO A 183 -23.69 -23.47 8.52
N ALA A 184 -23.04 -23.86 7.42
CA ALA A 184 -21.65 -24.27 7.41
C ALA A 184 -20.73 -23.06 7.30
N LEU A 185 -19.69 -23.03 8.13
CA LEU A 185 -18.57 -22.12 7.97
C LEU A 185 -17.49 -22.86 7.15
N MET A 186 -17.02 -22.21 6.10
CA MET A 186 -16.07 -22.74 5.15
C MET A 186 -14.80 -21.88 5.17
N ARG A 187 -13.64 -22.53 5.19
CA ARG A 187 -12.33 -21.90 5.05
C ARG A 187 -11.76 -22.22 3.68
N CYS A 188 -11.50 -21.18 2.89
CA CYS A 188 -11.07 -21.30 1.50
C CYS A 188 -9.65 -20.72 1.36
N PRO A 189 -8.61 -21.55 1.20
CA PRO A 189 -7.24 -21.07 1.13
C PRO A 189 -6.96 -20.38 -0.22
N LEU A 190 -6.55 -19.11 -0.16
CA LEU A 190 -6.24 -18.30 -1.34
C LEU A 190 -4.82 -18.55 -1.81
N HIS A 191 -4.68 -19.32 -2.89
CA HIS A 191 -3.42 -19.52 -3.60
C HIS A 191 -3.48 -18.77 -4.92
N VAL A 192 -2.60 -17.77 -5.10
CA VAL A 192 -2.56 -16.99 -6.34
C VAL A 192 -1.89 -17.82 -7.44
N GLU A 193 -2.69 -18.28 -8.41
CA GLU A 193 -2.21 -19.03 -9.57
C GLU A 193 -1.58 -18.10 -10.60
N ARG A 194 -2.20 -16.95 -10.82
CA ARG A 194 -1.78 -15.96 -11.81
C ARG A 194 -2.08 -14.57 -11.33
N GLN A 195 -1.17 -13.65 -11.59
CA GLN A 195 -1.43 -12.23 -11.41
C GLN A 195 -1.60 -11.54 -12.76
N ARG A 196 -2.66 -10.75 -12.92
CA ARG A 196 -2.89 -9.90 -14.09
C ARG A 196 -3.01 -8.46 -13.61
N ASP A 197 -2.01 -7.64 -13.89
CA ASP A 197 -1.85 -6.30 -13.32
C ASP A 197 -1.93 -6.32 -11.78
N VAL A 198 -3.00 -5.76 -11.22
CA VAL A 198 -3.28 -5.63 -9.78
C VAL A 198 -4.27 -6.69 -9.26
N ILE A 199 -4.74 -7.57 -10.14
CA ILE A 199 -5.74 -8.60 -9.84
C ILE A 199 -5.04 -9.94 -9.59
N MET A 200 -5.36 -10.55 -8.45
CA MET A 200 -4.90 -11.85 -8.01
C MET A 200 -5.89 -12.93 -8.45
N MET A 201 -5.57 -13.66 -9.53
CA MET A 201 -6.39 -14.79 -9.98
C MET A 201 -6.02 -16.02 -9.14
N VAL A 202 -7.01 -16.55 -8.41
CA VAL A 202 -6.84 -17.73 -7.55
C VAL A 202 -7.48 -19.00 -8.11
N GLY A 203 -8.12 -18.92 -9.28
CA GLY A 203 -8.72 -20.07 -9.94
C GLY A 203 -9.86 -20.69 -9.13
N LYS A 204 -9.92 -22.02 -9.11
CA LYS A 204 -10.88 -22.79 -8.31
C LYS A 204 -10.30 -23.09 -6.93
N VAL A 205 -10.92 -22.51 -5.90
CA VAL A 205 -10.51 -22.66 -4.50
C VAL A 205 -11.38 -23.70 -3.83
N ARG A 206 -10.78 -24.83 -3.44
CA ARG A 206 -11.45 -25.87 -2.67
C ARG A 206 -11.48 -25.49 -1.20
N CYS A 207 -12.67 -25.24 -0.68
CA CYS A 207 -12.88 -24.88 0.72
C CYS A 207 -13.00 -26.12 1.60
N GLU A 208 -12.63 -25.96 2.86
CA GLU A 208 -12.73 -26.97 3.91
C GLU A 208 -13.78 -26.54 4.94
N LEU A 209 -14.41 -27.51 5.61
CA LEU A 209 -15.32 -27.20 6.71
C LEU A 209 -14.52 -26.64 7.89
N ALA A 210 -14.95 -25.51 8.42
CA ALA A 210 -14.30 -24.83 9.54
C ALA A 210 -15.25 -24.75 10.73
N ALA A 211 -14.70 -24.94 11.92
CA ALA A 211 -15.42 -24.69 13.17
C ALA A 211 -15.39 -23.18 13.51
N GLN A 212 -16.31 -22.72 14.36
CA GLN A 212 -16.43 -21.29 14.68
C GLN A 212 -15.20 -20.70 15.37
N ASP A 213 -14.40 -21.54 16.05
CA ASP A 213 -13.14 -21.19 16.69
C ASP A 213 -11.99 -20.96 15.68
N ALA A 214 -12.09 -21.52 14.48
CA ALA A 214 -11.15 -21.26 13.39
C ALA A 214 -11.26 -19.82 12.84
N LEU A 215 -12.33 -19.08 13.17
CA LEU A 215 -12.51 -17.72 12.74
C LEU A 215 -11.62 -16.75 13.56
N PRO A 216 -10.75 -15.94 12.90
CA PRO A 216 -9.92 -14.94 13.57
C PRO A 216 -10.71 -14.05 14.53
N GLU A 217 -10.10 -13.70 15.67
CA GLU A 217 -10.73 -12.83 16.67
C GLU A 217 -11.17 -11.47 16.11
N SER A 218 -10.39 -10.92 15.18
CA SER A 218 -10.73 -9.67 14.50
C SER A 218 -12.09 -9.76 13.82
N LEU A 219 -12.32 -10.83 13.04
CA LEU A 219 -13.60 -11.06 12.35
C LEU A 219 -14.73 -11.39 13.31
N ARG A 220 -14.47 -12.14 14.39
CA ARG A 220 -15.49 -12.46 15.42
C ARG A 220 -16.03 -11.22 16.12
N LYS A 221 -15.23 -10.16 16.25
CA LYS A 221 -15.62 -8.89 16.88
C LYS A 221 -16.37 -7.95 15.94
N GLU A 222 -16.40 -8.25 14.64
CA GLU A 222 -17.13 -7.43 13.67
C GLU A 222 -18.65 -7.61 13.77
N ALA A 223 -19.36 -6.50 13.95
CA ALA A 223 -20.83 -6.50 14.04
C ALA A 223 -21.52 -7.11 12.79
N ARG A 224 -20.93 -6.91 11.60
CA ARG A 224 -21.44 -7.48 10.35
C ARG A 224 -21.38 -9.00 10.37
N VAL A 225 -20.23 -9.56 10.77
CA VAL A 225 -19.98 -10.99 10.83
C VAL A 225 -20.90 -11.64 11.86
N GLN A 226 -21.04 -11.05 13.05
CA GLN A 226 -21.96 -11.53 14.07
C GLN A 226 -23.40 -11.61 13.57
N ARG A 227 -23.88 -10.58 12.86
CA ARG A 227 -25.23 -10.56 12.27
C ARG A 227 -25.40 -11.66 11.22
N LEU A 228 -24.42 -11.84 10.33
CA LEU A 228 -24.48 -12.86 9.27
C LEU A 228 -24.53 -14.28 9.86
N LEU A 229 -23.70 -14.56 10.87
CA LEU A 229 -23.69 -15.86 11.55
C LEU A 229 -25.01 -16.12 12.28
N GLN A 230 -25.58 -15.13 12.96
CA GLN A 230 -26.88 -15.25 13.62
C GLN A 230 -28.03 -15.48 12.64
N GLN A 231 -28.09 -14.70 11.55
CA GLN A 231 -29.16 -14.81 10.54
C GLN A 231 -29.18 -16.19 9.88
N ARG A 232 -28.01 -16.70 9.48
CA ARG A 232 -27.90 -18.01 8.84
C ARG A 232 -28.15 -19.17 9.81
N TYR A 233 -27.74 -19.04 11.08
CA TYR A 233 -28.10 -20.00 12.13
C TYR A 233 -29.62 -20.11 12.29
N VAL A 234 -30.34 -18.97 12.35
CA VAL A 234 -31.80 -18.94 12.45
C VAL A 234 -32.49 -19.52 11.20
N MET A 235 -31.97 -19.25 10.00
CA MET A 235 -32.51 -19.85 8.77
C MET A 235 -32.32 -21.37 8.74
N SER A 236 -31.17 -21.88 9.20
CA SER A 236 -30.90 -23.32 9.23
C SER A 236 -31.80 -24.08 10.23
N THR A 237 -32.11 -23.47 11.37
CA THR A 237 -32.99 -24.05 12.39
C THR A 237 -34.44 -24.06 11.92
N ARG A 238 -34.89 -23.00 11.24
CA ARG A 238 -36.22 -22.96 10.60
C ARG A 238 -36.38 -24.02 9.50
N ALA A 239 -35.40 -24.19 8.62
CA ALA A 239 -35.43 -25.20 7.57
C ALA A 239 -35.54 -26.63 8.13
N ARG A 240 -34.82 -26.93 9.23
CA ARG A 240 -34.95 -28.22 9.94
C ARG A 240 -36.32 -28.46 10.57
N THR A 241 -36.96 -27.42 11.13
CA THR A 241 -38.31 -27.57 11.72
C THR A 241 -39.41 -27.77 10.68
N THR A 242 -39.26 -27.22 9.47
CA THR A 242 -40.24 -27.40 8.38
C THR A 242 -40.06 -28.68 7.58
N GLY A 243 -38.92 -29.36 7.65
CA GLY A 243 -38.68 -30.65 6.98
C GLY A 243 -39.12 -31.89 7.79
N LEU A 244 -39.79 -31.67 8.92
CA LEU A 244 -40.30 -32.70 9.84
C LEU A 244 -41.84 -32.78 9.84
N GLN A 245 -42.49 -32.24 8.80
CA GLN A 245 -43.93 -32.39 8.54
C GLN A 245 -44.17 -33.19 7.26
#